data_AF-A0A969G0F2-F1
#
_entry.id   AF-A0A969G0F2-F1
#
_cell.length_a   1.000
_cell.length_b   1.000
_cell.length_c   1.000
_cell.angle_alpha   90.00
_cell.angle_beta   90.00
_cell.angle_gamma   90.00
#
_symmetry.space_group_name_H-M   'P 1'
#
loop_
_entity.id
_entity.type
_entity.pdbx_description
1 polymer ?
#
loop_
_entity_poly.entity_id
_entity_poly.type
_entity_poly.pdbx_seq_one_letter_code
_entity_poly.pdbx_strand_id
1 'polypeptide(L)'
;MSRNVLNALSQSIILSGKYQVTRRYWGKFEHDQIQFHGPRATKQFCFVVTGKLAKKDSNTVFIGQMYLSNGDRYQLFAAVVIICSFLAVLLRWGAIFISPIFIAFIYAMTQWHFQFYVKEITQVLTDLMIGKELKSNFHSANQI
;
A
#
# COMPACT_ATOMS: atom_id res chain seq x y z
N MET A 1 -15.82 -13.00 -15.81
CA MET A 1 -15.46 -12.49 -14.47
C MET A 1 -16.72 -12.54 -13.61
N SER A 2 -16.68 -13.11 -12.40
CA SER A 2 -17.90 -13.23 -11.59
C SER A 2 -18.34 -11.83 -11.12
N ARG A 3 -19.64 -11.52 -11.19
CA ARG A 3 -20.23 -10.26 -10.69
C ARG A 3 -19.81 -9.95 -9.24
N ASN A 4 -19.39 -10.96 -8.49
CA ASN A 4 -18.95 -10.88 -7.10
C ASN A 4 -17.62 -10.13 -6.92
N VAL A 5 -16.65 -10.26 -7.86
CA VAL A 5 -15.37 -9.52 -7.76
C VAL A 5 -15.57 -8.02 -8.02
N LEU A 6 -16.42 -7.69 -8.99
CA LEU A 6 -16.82 -6.31 -9.30
C LEU A 6 -17.54 -5.67 -8.11
N ASN A 7 -18.46 -6.40 -7.47
CA ASN A 7 -19.18 -5.92 -6.27
C ASN A 7 -18.27 -5.82 -5.03
N ALA A 8 -17.29 -6.72 -4.88
CA ALA A 8 -16.35 -6.66 -3.76
C ALA A 8 -15.32 -5.54 -3.91
N LEU A 9 -14.88 -5.25 -5.14
CA LEU A 9 -13.99 -4.12 -5.42
C LEU A 9 -14.70 -2.76 -5.25
N SER A 10 -16.00 -2.68 -5.56
CA SER A 10 -16.79 -1.46 -5.37
C SER A 10 -17.11 -1.16 -3.90
N GLN A 11 -16.97 -2.14 -3.02
CA GLN A 11 -17.10 -1.97 -1.57
C GLN A 11 -15.73 -1.72 -0.92
N SER A 12 -15.70 -0.88 0.12
CA SER A 12 -14.47 -0.67 0.89
C SER A 12 -14.15 -1.89 1.75
N ILE A 13 -12.96 -2.46 1.59
CA ILE A 13 -12.46 -3.57 2.39
C ILE A 13 -11.80 -2.98 3.64
N ILE A 14 -12.24 -3.43 4.81
CA ILE A 14 -11.72 -2.97 6.10
C ILE A 14 -11.03 -4.15 6.78
N LEU A 15 -9.71 -4.05 6.95
CA LEU A 15 -8.93 -4.99 7.75
C LEU A 15 -8.72 -4.40 9.14
N SER A 16 -9.26 -5.04 10.15
CA SER A 16 -9.11 -4.67 11.56
C SER A 16 -8.76 -5.89 12.41
N GLY A 17 -7.84 -5.72 13.36
CA GLY A 17 -7.48 -6.74 14.34
C GLY A 17 -7.30 -6.11 15.72
N LYS A 18 -7.42 -6.91 16.79
CA LYS A 18 -7.41 -6.47 18.21
C LYS A 18 -6.20 -5.59 18.60
N TYR A 19 -5.10 -5.68 17.85
CA TYR A 19 -3.87 -4.89 18.03
C TYR A 19 -3.31 -4.33 16.72
N GLN A 20 -4.12 -4.29 15.67
CA GLN A 20 -3.70 -3.80 14.36
C GLN A 20 -4.45 -2.52 14.03
N VAL A 21 -3.73 -1.54 13.47
CA VAL A 21 -4.33 -0.33 12.95
C VAL A 21 -5.37 -0.72 11.89
N THR A 22 -6.57 -0.14 11.99
CA THR A 22 -7.64 -0.35 11.01
C THR A 22 -7.16 0.16 9.66
N ARG A 23 -7.06 -0.75 8.69
CA ARG A 23 -6.57 -0.49 7.34
C ARG A 23 -7.73 -0.60 6.37
N ARG A 24 -7.97 0.48 5.64
CA ARG A 24 -9.00 0.51 4.60
C ARG A 24 -8.38 0.37 3.22
N TYR A 25 -8.98 -0.48 2.41
CA TYR A 25 -8.69 -0.61 0.99
C TYR A 25 -9.98 -0.36 0.21
N TRP A 26 -9.84 0.13 -1.00
CA TRP A 26 -10.97 0.30 -1.92
C TRP A 26 -10.47 0.14 -3.34
N GLY A 27 -11.32 -0.37 -4.21
CA GLY A 27 -10.98 -0.54 -5.61
C GLY A 27 -12.01 0.09 -6.52
N LYS A 28 -11.65 0.16 -7.79
CA LYS A 28 -12.60 0.30 -8.88
C LYS A 28 -12.11 -0.50 -10.07
N PHE A 29 -13.06 -0.98 -10.85
CA PHE A 29 -12.79 -1.59 -12.13
C PHE A 29 -13.27 -0.61 -13.21
N GLU A 30 -12.34 -0.10 -14.01
CA GLU A 30 -12.64 0.90 -15.04
C GLU A 30 -11.83 0.58 -16.30
N HIS A 31 -12.46 0.57 -17.46
CA HIS A 31 -11.80 0.36 -18.76
C HIS A 31 -10.87 -0.87 -18.82
N ASP A 32 -11.33 -2.02 -18.30
CA ASP A 32 -10.57 -3.27 -18.22
C ASP A 32 -9.29 -3.20 -17.36
N GLN A 33 -9.23 -2.20 -16.46
CA GLN A 33 -8.17 -2.03 -15.47
C GLN A 33 -8.74 -2.11 -14.06
N ILE A 34 -8.06 -2.84 -13.20
CA ILE A 34 -8.27 -2.81 -11.75
C ILE A 34 -7.40 -1.70 -11.19
N GLN A 35 -8.02 -0.74 -10.54
CA GLN A 35 -7.35 0.20 -9.66
C GLN A 35 -7.71 -0.15 -8.22
N PHE A 36 -6.69 -0.33 -7.38
CA PHE A 36 -6.84 -0.68 -5.98
C PHE A 36 -6.03 0.30 -5.14
N HIS A 37 -6.62 0.80 -4.06
CA HIS A 37 -6.01 1.77 -3.18
C HIS A 37 -5.91 1.19 -1.78
N GLY A 38 -4.78 1.43 -1.12
CA GLY A 38 -4.58 1.09 0.28
C GLY A 38 -3.13 0.70 0.60
N PRO A 39 -2.84 0.42 1.87
CA PRO A 39 -3.72 0.63 3.01
C PRO A 39 -3.85 2.12 3.32
N ARG A 40 -5.07 2.58 3.63
CA ARG A 40 -5.28 3.90 4.26
C ARG A 40 -5.57 3.71 5.73
N ALA A 41 -4.65 4.21 6.54
CA ALA A 41 -4.73 4.27 7.99
C ALA A 41 -4.02 5.53 8.49
N THR A 42 -4.32 5.96 9.71
CA THR A 42 -3.69 7.13 10.32
C THR A 42 -2.16 6.97 10.35
N LYS A 43 -1.42 7.93 9.78
CA LYS A 43 0.05 7.93 9.67
C LYS A 43 0.66 6.79 8.81
N GLN A 44 -0.12 6.19 7.91
CA GLN A 44 0.41 5.20 6.96
C GLN A 44 0.32 5.72 5.53
N PHE A 45 1.32 5.35 4.72
CA PHE A 45 1.33 5.61 3.29
C PHE A 45 0.20 4.87 2.59
N CYS A 46 -0.56 5.57 1.76
CA CYS A 46 -1.50 4.96 0.84
C CYS A 46 -0.79 4.60 -0.45
N PHE A 47 -0.91 3.35 -0.88
CA PHE A 47 -0.45 2.92 -2.19
C PHE A 47 -1.63 2.82 -3.16
N VAL A 48 -1.30 2.87 -4.44
CA VAL A 48 -2.21 2.67 -5.54
C VAL A 48 -1.62 1.58 -6.40
N VAL A 49 -2.43 0.57 -6.67
CA VAL A 49 -2.09 -0.54 -7.55
C VAL A 49 -3.00 -0.45 -8.75
N THR A 50 -2.41 -0.32 -9.94
CA THR A 50 -3.17 -0.36 -11.20
C THR A 50 -2.66 -1.49 -12.06
N GLY A 51 -3.58 -2.27 -12.62
CA GLY A 51 -3.19 -3.37 -13.47
C GLY A 51 -4.35 -3.95 -14.27
N LYS A 52 -4.04 -4.95 -15.07
CA LYS A 52 -5.00 -5.72 -15.85
C LYS A 52 -4.96 -7.17 -15.42
N LEU A 53 -6.09 -7.85 -15.54
CA LEU A 53 -6.13 -9.30 -15.40
C LEU A 53 -5.75 -9.90 -16.75
N ALA A 54 -4.66 -10.67 -16.77
CA ALA A 54 -4.26 -11.44 -17.93
C ALA A 54 -4.59 -12.92 -17.69
N LYS A 55 -5.13 -13.60 -18.69
CA LYS A 55 -5.24 -15.06 -18.66
C LYS A 55 -3.90 -15.63 -19.11
N LYS A 56 -3.18 -16.30 -18.21
CA LYS A 56 -1.93 -16.99 -18.51
C LYS A 56 -2.16 -18.48 -18.33
N ASP A 57 -2.13 -19.21 -19.43
CA ASP A 57 -2.42 -20.64 -19.51
C ASP A 57 -3.82 -20.96 -18.94
N SER A 58 -3.87 -21.63 -17.79
CA SER A 58 -5.10 -21.99 -17.06
C SER A 58 -5.41 -21.07 -15.87
N ASN A 59 -4.54 -20.10 -15.57
CA ASN A 59 -4.65 -19.23 -14.41
C ASN A 59 -4.97 -17.78 -14.80
N THR A 60 -5.78 -17.11 -13.97
CA THR A 60 -5.95 -15.66 -14.07
C THR A 60 -4.85 -15.01 -13.26
N VAL A 61 -3.99 -14.22 -13.92
CA VAL A 61 -2.86 -13.53 -13.30
C VAL A 61 -3.14 -12.04 -13.29
N PHE A 62 -2.94 -11.39 -12.15
CA PHE A 62 -2.96 -9.94 -12.06
C PHE A 62 -1.59 -9.38 -12.45
N ILE A 63 -1.53 -8.57 -13.51
CA ILE A 63 -0.32 -7.87 -13.94
C ILE A 63 -0.56 -6.39 -13.68
N GLY A 64 0.16 -5.83 -12.71
CA GLY A 64 -0.02 -4.44 -12.32
C GLY A 64 1.24 -3.79 -11.80
N GLN A 65 1.15 -2.48 -11.64
CA GLN A 65 2.17 -1.63 -11.06
C GLN A 65 1.62 -1.06 -9.76
N MET A 66 2.48 -0.99 -8.75
CA MET A 66 2.18 -0.35 -7.47
C MET A 66 3.00 0.91 -7.35
N TYR A 67 2.36 1.99 -6.92
CA TYR A 67 2.99 3.29 -6.70
C TYR A 67 2.44 3.93 -5.44
N LEU A 68 3.21 4.84 -4.86
CA LEU A 68 2.76 5.65 -3.74
C LEU A 68 1.70 6.64 -4.23
N SER A 69 0.66 6.88 -3.43
CA SER A 69 -0.33 7.93 -3.72
C SER A 69 0.37 9.27 -3.91
N ASN A 70 -0.12 10.09 -4.84
CA ASN A 70 0.47 11.39 -5.14
C ASN A 70 0.59 12.26 -3.88
N GLY A 71 -0.44 12.27 -3.02
CA GLY A 71 -0.42 13.03 -1.76
C GLY A 71 0.70 12.60 -0.82
N ASP A 72 0.85 11.30 -0.62
CA ASP A 72 1.90 10.73 0.23
C ASP A 72 3.29 10.94 -0.35
N ARG A 73 3.43 10.89 -1.68
CA ARG A 73 4.67 11.21 -2.38
C ARG A 73 5.07 12.67 -2.15
N TYR A 74 4.14 13.62 -2.25
CA TYR A 74 4.42 15.02 -1.97
C TYR A 74 4.78 15.25 -0.50
N GLN A 75 4.08 14.60 0.43
CA GLN A 75 4.41 14.67 1.86
C GLN A 75 5.82 14.13 2.14
N LEU A 76 6.19 13.00 1.53
CA LEU A 76 7.53 12.42 1.65
C LEU A 76 8.60 13.38 1.11
N PHE A 77 8.42 13.92 -0.10
CA PHE A 77 9.36 14.88 -0.67
C PHE A 77 9.47 16.15 0.19
N ALA A 78 8.36 16.70 0.66
CA ALA A 78 8.37 17.87 1.53
C ALA A 78 9.11 17.58 2.85
N ALA A 79 8.88 16.42 3.46
CA ALA A 79 9.57 16.00 4.68
C ALA A 79 11.09 15.88 4.45
N VAL A 80 11.52 15.26 3.34
CA VAL A 80 12.93 15.16 2.97
C VAL A 80 13.55 16.56 2.80
N VAL A 81 12.89 17.46 2.06
CA VAL A 81 13.38 18.82 1.84
C VAL A 81 13.53 19.58 3.16
N ILE A 82 12.51 19.57 4.02
CA ILE A 82 12.54 20.27 5.31
C ILE A 82 13.70 19.75 6.19
N ILE A 83 13.87 18.43 6.26
CA ILE A 83 14.93 17.84 7.08
C ILE A 83 16.31 18.12 6.50
N CYS A 84 16.48 18.03 5.17
CA CYS A 84 17.74 18.38 4.51
C CYS A 84 18.10 19.86 4.72
N SER A 85 17.13 20.77 4.61
CA SER A 85 17.35 22.19 4.92
C SER A 85 17.73 22.40 6.39
N PHE A 86 17.04 21.73 7.31
CA PHE A 86 17.35 21.81 8.75
C PHE A 86 18.76 21.29 9.06
N LEU A 87 19.13 20.13 8.51
CA LEU A 87 20.46 19.56 8.65
C LEU A 87 21.54 20.47 8.06
N ALA A 88 21.28 21.09 6.91
CA ALA A 88 22.21 22.04 6.29
C ALA A 88 22.46 23.29 7.18
N VAL A 89 21.42 23.79 7.85
CA VAL A 89 21.57 24.91 8.81
C VAL A 89 22.34 24.48 10.06
N LEU A 90 22.03 23.28 10.58
CA LEU A 90 22.56 22.82 11.87
C LEU A 90 24.01 22.30 11.76
N LEU A 91 24.36 21.73 10.61
CA LEU A 91 25.65 21.06 10.38
C LEU A 91 26.32 21.63 9.12
N ARG A 92 27.01 22.78 9.24
CA ARG A 92 27.72 23.47 8.14
C ARG A 92 28.34 22.52 7.09
N TRP A 93 29.38 21.77 7.48
CA TRP A 93 30.07 20.81 6.60
C TRP A 93 29.62 19.36 6.82
N GLY A 94 29.15 19.03 8.03
CA GLY A 94 28.68 17.69 8.38
C GLY A 94 27.42 17.26 7.61
N ALA A 95 26.61 18.22 7.16
CA ALA A 95 25.43 17.94 6.35
C ALA A 95 25.75 17.27 5.02
N ILE A 96 26.95 17.49 4.45
CA ILE A 96 27.36 16.89 3.17
C ILE A 96 27.49 15.36 3.31
N PHE A 97 27.95 14.88 4.46
CA PHE A 97 28.09 13.45 4.73
C PHE A 97 26.82 12.82 5.32
N ILE A 98 26.10 13.56 6.17
CA ILE A 98 24.92 13.05 6.88
C ILE A 98 23.68 13.05 5.99
N SER A 99 23.51 14.03 5.10
CA SER A 99 22.31 14.11 4.25
C SER A 99 22.17 12.93 3.28
N PRO A 100 23.22 12.47 2.57
CA PRO A 100 23.13 11.29 1.71
C PRO A 100 22.80 10.02 2.49
N ILE A 101 23.38 9.84 3.68
CA ILE A 101 23.08 8.70 4.57
C ILE A 101 21.61 8.72 4.97
N PHE A 102 21.10 9.90 5.34
CA PHE A 102 19.71 10.07 5.72
C PHE A 102 18.73 9.82 4.56
N ILE A 103 19.04 10.32 3.36
CA ILE A 103 18.25 10.07 2.15
C ILE A 103 18.26 8.57 1.81
N ALA A 104 19.41 7.91 1.90
CA ALA A 104 19.53 6.47 1.69
C ALA A 104 18.70 5.68 2.71
N PHE A 105 18.69 6.11 3.98
CA PHE A 105 17.86 5.52 5.02
C PHE A 105 16.36 5.68 4.73
N ILE A 106 15.91 6.89 4.35
CA ILE A 106 14.50 7.11 3.96
C ILE A 106 14.12 6.24 2.77
N TYR A 107 14.99 6.14 1.76
CA TYR A 107 14.78 5.29 0.61
C TYR A 107 14.64 3.82 1.04
N ALA A 108 15.54 3.31 1.86
CA ALA A 108 15.50 1.94 2.35
C ALA A 108 14.21 1.65 3.16
N MET A 109 13.81 2.55 4.05
CA MET A 109 12.57 2.43 4.82
C MET A 109 11.32 2.45 3.93
N THR A 110 11.30 3.33 2.92
CA THR A 110 10.20 3.40 1.94
C THR A 110 10.12 2.13 1.11
N GLN A 111 11.26 1.59 0.66
CA GLN A 111 11.34 0.33 -0.08
C GLN A 111 10.89 -0.86 0.78
N TRP A 112 11.29 -0.91 2.05
CA TRP A 112 10.85 -1.95 2.98
C TRP A 112 9.32 -1.91 3.19
N HIS A 113 8.75 -0.72 3.40
CA HIS A 113 7.29 -0.56 3.46
C HIS A 113 6.60 -0.98 2.16
N PHE A 114 7.15 -0.59 1.02
CA PHE A 114 6.61 -0.99 -0.28
C PHE A 114 6.56 -2.51 -0.41
N GLN A 115 7.65 -3.21 -0.12
CA GLN A 115 7.71 -4.68 -0.20
C GLN A 115 6.75 -5.37 0.78
N PHE A 116 6.60 -4.83 1.99
CA PHE A 116 5.63 -5.35 2.96
C PHE A 116 4.20 -5.26 2.42
N TYR A 117 3.80 -4.09 1.91
CA TYR A 117 2.43 -3.88 1.41
C TYR A 117 2.15 -4.54 0.05
N VAL A 118 3.17 -4.78 -0.78
CA VAL A 118 3.01 -5.60 -1.99
C VAL A 118 2.47 -6.98 -1.63
N LYS A 119 3.05 -7.64 -0.62
CA LYS A 119 2.61 -8.99 -0.19
C LYS A 119 1.17 -8.96 0.31
N GLU A 120 0.84 -7.98 1.13
CA GLU A 120 -0.51 -7.80 1.70
C GLU A 120 -1.56 -7.52 0.63
N ILE A 121 -1.31 -6.58 -0.28
CA ILE A 121 -2.25 -6.25 -1.37
C ILE A 121 -2.41 -7.44 -2.31
N THR A 122 -1.32 -8.16 -2.61
CA THR A 122 -1.38 -9.38 -3.44
C THR A 122 -2.26 -10.44 -2.78
N GLN A 123 -2.15 -10.62 -1.46
CA GLN A 123 -2.99 -11.55 -0.72
C GLN A 123 -4.47 -11.14 -0.74
N VAL A 124 -4.77 -9.85 -0.50
CA VAL A 124 -6.15 -9.33 -0.57
C VAL A 124 -6.75 -9.51 -1.97
N LEU A 125 -6.00 -9.19 -3.03
CA LEU A 125 -6.44 -9.40 -4.41
C LEU A 125 -6.64 -10.89 -4.73
N THR A 126 -5.79 -11.76 -4.21
CA THR A 126 -5.90 -13.21 -4.39
C THR A 126 -7.14 -13.77 -3.68
N ASP A 127 -7.38 -13.38 -2.43
CA ASP A 127 -8.57 -13.76 -1.66
C ASP A 127 -9.86 -13.30 -2.35
N LEU A 128 -9.87 -12.07 -2.91
CA LEU A 128 -10.97 -11.55 -3.73
C LEU A 128 -11.21 -12.38 -4.99
N MET A 129 -10.16 -12.74 -5.73
CA MET A 129 -10.28 -13.51 -6.97
C MET A 129 -10.81 -14.93 -6.74
N ILE A 130 -10.46 -15.56 -5.62
CA ILE A 130 -10.92 -16.90 -5.23
C ILE A 130 -12.36 -16.85 -4.68
N GLY A 131 -12.93 -15.65 -4.50
CA GLY A 131 -14.30 -15.47 -3.99
C GLY A 131 -14.42 -15.78 -2.50
N LYS A 132 -13.30 -15.74 -1.76
CA LYS A 132 -13.32 -15.88 -0.31
C LYS A 132 -13.98 -14.63 0.26
N GLU A 133 -15.00 -14.80 1.11
CA GLU A 133 -15.55 -13.67 1.85
C GLU A 133 -14.42 -13.07 2.68
N LEU A 134 -14.00 -11.85 2.34
CA LEU A 134 -13.20 -10.99 3.20
C LEU A 134 -14.09 -10.49 4.35
N LYS A 135 -14.71 -11.42 5.09
CA LYS A 135 -15.36 -11.12 6.35
C LYS A 135 -14.29 -10.59 7.29
N SER A 136 -14.68 -9.56 8.04
CA SER A 136 -13.98 -8.88 9.14
C SER A 136 -13.57 -9.80 10.31
N ASN A 137 -13.29 -11.08 10.05
CA ASN A 137 -12.97 -12.11 11.02
C ASN A 137 -11.46 -12.41 10.95
N PHE A 138 -10.64 -11.46 11.40
CA PHE A 138 -9.61 -11.86 12.36
C PHE A 138 -10.37 -12.16 13.67
N HIS A 139 -10.95 -13.37 13.73
CA HIS A 139 -11.70 -13.84 14.88
C HIS A 139 -10.87 -13.64 16.16
N SER A 140 -11.50 -13.06 17.17
CA SER A 140 -11.69 -13.65 18.50
C SER A 140 -10.72 -14.79 18.90
N ALA A 141 -9.41 -14.57 18.83
CA ALA A 141 -8.43 -15.40 19.52
C ALA A 141 -8.26 -14.81 20.94
N ASN A 142 -9.15 -15.29 21.82
CA ASN A 142 -9.06 -15.40 23.29
C ASN A 142 -10.41 -15.07 23.93
N GLN A 143 -11.32 -16.03 23.81
CA GLN A 143 -12.05 -16.50 24.99
C GLN A 143 -11.19 -17.59 25.63
N ILE A 144 -10.35 -17.23 26.60
CA ILE A 144 -10.10 -17.90 27.90
C ILE A 144 -9.60 -16.81 28.84
#